data_AF-A0A0F2PFU5-F1
#
_entry.id   AF-A0A0F2PFU5-F1
#
_cell.length_a   1.000
_cell.length_b   1.000
_cell.length_c   1.000
_cell.angle_alpha   90.00
_cell.angle_beta   90.00
_cell.angle_gamma   90.00
#
_symmetry.space_group_name_H-M   'P 1'
#
loop_
_entity.id
_entity.type
_entity.pdbx_description
1 polymer ?
#
loop_
_entity_poly.entity_id
_entity_poly.type
_entity_poly.pdbx_seq_one_letter_code
_entity_poly.pdbx_strand_id
1 'polypeptide(L)'
;EGEGFNTYGSIIAFAAAPGTTATDGDGVNSPYTAALAVELAKPGVEVGQMFRAAAANVVRETAGVQQPEYLVRLTDEVFFSRPQPSDCDYFAVAPYNQVGIPGVEFDAIKPARAIAACEEALAADPEHPRYLHNLGRAYDAAADYARAVDYYRKSSERGYVPAFSTLGVMNINGQGTKQDFVEGVRLLKHAAGLGYRLAKVGLRNQDFTVLFGTEEYKALQSALKQAGYYNGAIDGAFGKGSKAALEAFQKAEALSINGATLETLDRLSLLDIIPHYELN
;
A
#
# COMPACT_ATOMS: atom_id res chain seq x y z
N GLU A 1 12.56 24.44 16.98
CA GLU A 1 11.25 23.96 16.51
C GLU A 1 11.53 22.93 15.43
N GLY A 2 11.85 21.71 15.81
CA GLY A 2 10.95 20.55 15.86
C GLY A 2 11.68 19.47 15.06
N GLU A 3 11.94 18.31 15.65
CA GLU A 3 12.87 17.30 15.12
C GLU A 3 12.47 16.81 13.73
N GLY A 4 12.99 17.46 12.69
CA GLY A 4 12.82 17.04 11.31
C GLY A 4 13.74 15.85 11.05
N PHE A 5 13.16 14.68 10.82
CA PHE A 5 13.88 13.61 10.15
C PHE A 5 14.35 14.16 8.80
N ASN A 6 15.65 14.37 8.65
CA ASN A 6 16.23 14.74 7.37
C ASN A 6 15.83 13.67 6.35
N THR A 7 15.12 14.07 5.29
CA THR A 7 14.81 13.16 4.19
C THR A 7 16.10 12.85 3.46
N TYR A 8 16.68 11.68 3.72
CA TYR A 8 17.87 11.20 3.03
C TYR A 8 17.46 10.34 1.85
N GLY A 9 18.09 10.54 0.70
CA GLY A 9 17.85 9.67 -0.44
C GLY A 9 18.32 10.23 -1.76
N SER A 10 18.23 9.40 -2.78
CA SER A 10 18.49 9.79 -4.16
C SER A 10 17.47 9.16 -5.09
N ILE A 11 17.16 9.90 -6.16
CA ILE A 11 16.51 9.35 -7.33
C ILE A 11 17.49 9.47 -8.48
N ILE A 12 17.71 8.37 -9.16
CA ILE A 12 18.43 8.34 -10.44
C ILE A 12 17.39 7.95 -11.47
N ALA A 13 17.19 8.77 -12.49
CA ALA A 13 16.25 8.49 -13.57
C ALA A 13 16.96 8.67 -14.92
N PHE A 14 16.80 7.69 -15.79
CA PHE A 14 17.32 7.66 -17.14
C PHE A 14 16.14 7.64 -18.12
N ALA A 15 16.23 8.45 -19.17
CA ALA A 15 15.16 8.52 -20.18
C ALA A 15 15.02 7.24 -21.03
N ALA A 16 16.00 6.34 -21.00
CA ALA A 16 16.02 5.09 -21.75
C ALA A 16 16.73 3.98 -20.95
N ALA A 17 16.50 2.74 -21.37
CA ALA A 17 17.08 1.55 -20.76
C ALA A 17 18.58 1.42 -21.13
N PRO A 18 19.38 0.71 -20.31
CA PRO A 18 20.78 0.45 -20.57
C PRO A 18 21.02 -0.10 -21.98
N GLY A 19 21.95 0.52 -22.70
CA GLY A 19 22.29 0.14 -24.06
C GLY A 19 21.29 0.60 -25.12
N THR A 20 20.29 1.42 -24.77
CA THR A 20 19.36 2.05 -25.71
C THR A 20 19.43 3.58 -25.64
N THR A 21 18.89 4.25 -26.65
CA THR A 21 18.88 5.72 -26.75
C THR A 21 17.44 6.21 -26.65
N ALA A 22 17.22 7.28 -25.86
CA ALA A 22 15.93 7.94 -25.81
C ALA A 22 15.62 8.56 -27.18
N THR A 23 14.38 8.45 -27.66
CA THR A 23 13.98 9.12 -28.90
C THR A 23 13.71 10.59 -28.64
N ASP A 24 14.03 11.44 -29.61
CA ASP A 24 13.66 12.87 -29.60
C ASP A 24 12.16 13.06 -29.88
N GLY A 25 11.50 12.05 -30.46
CA GLY A 25 10.10 12.13 -30.89
C GLY A 25 9.87 13.14 -32.02
N ASP A 26 8.60 13.40 -32.35
CA ASP A 26 8.20 14.28 -33.44
C ASP A 26 7.72 15.67 -32.94
N GLY A 27 7.77 15.91 -31.64
CA GLY A 27 7.23 17.11 -30.98
C GLY A 27 8.30 18.09 -30.50
N VAL A 28 7.85 19.17 -29.84
CA VAL A 28 8.76 20.17 -29.22
C VAL A 28 9.59 19.57 -28.09
N ASN A 29 9.02 18.62 -27.36
CA ASN A 29 9.67 17.91 -26.27
C ASN A 29 9.79 16.43 -26.64
N SER A 30 10.90 15.79 -26.26
CA SER A 30 11.03 14.33 -26.33
C SER A 30 9.93 13.64 -25.53
N PRO A 31 9.54 12.39 -25.86
CA PRO A 31 8.49 11.68 -25.13
C PRO A 31 8.73 11.64 -23.62
N TYR A 32 9.98 11.47 -23.19
CA TYR A 32 10.35 11.54 -21.78
C TYR A 32 10.15 12.93 -21.17
N THR A 33 10.62 13.98 -21.85
CA THR A 33 10.48 15.37 -21.36
C THR A 33 9.00 15.76 -21.28
N ALA A 34 8.20 15.40 -22.28
CA ALA A 34 6.76 15.65 -22.30
C ALA A 34 6.05 14.92 -21.15
N ALA A 35 6.32 13.63 -20.97
CA ALA A 35 5.74 12.85 -19.88
C ALA A 35 6.14 13.39 -18.50
N LEU A 36 7.42 13.68 -18.29
CA LEU A 36 7.92 14.21 -17.03
C LEU A 36 7.32 15.58 -16.70
N ALA A 37 7.19 16.48 -17.69
CA ALA A 37 6.59 17.80 -17.49
C ALA A 37 5.12 17.70 -17.06
N VAL A 38 4.36 16.77 -17.65
CA VAL A 38 2.96 16.51 -17.27
C VAL A 38 2.89 16.05 -15.81
N GLU A 39 3.75 15.11 -15.41
CA GLU A 39 3.72 14.58 -14.03
C GLU A 39 4.23 15.60 -13.00
N LEU A 40 5.25 16.41 -13.33
CA LEU A 40 5.77 17.47 -12.46
C LEU A 40 4.72 18.54 -12.12
N ALA A 41 3.80 18.81 -13.05
CA ALA A 41 2.73 19.78 -12.86
C ALA A 41 1.60 19.27 -11.95
N LYS A 42 1.52 17.96 -11.68
CA LYS A 42 0.48 17.37 -10.85
C LYS A 42 0.81 17.58 -9.36
N PRO A 43 0.01 18.37 -8.62
CA PRO A 43 0.24 18.54 -7.19
C PRO A 43 -0.10 17.23 -6.45
N GLY A 44 0.64 16.95 -5.36
CA GLY A 44 0.36 15.83 -4.47
C GLY A 44 0.76 14.44 -4.99
N VAL A 45 1.56 14.35 -6.04
CA VAL A 45 2.17 13.09 -6.47
C VAL A 45 3.54 12.94 -5.81
N GLU A 46 3.77 11.83 -5.12
CA GLU A 46 5.08 11.49 -4.55
C GLU A 46 6.11 11.38 -5.67
N VAL A 47 7.33 11.92 -5.50
CA VAL A 47 8.31 12.07 -6.58
C VAL A 47 8.69 10.72 -7.20
N GLY A 48 8.86 9.66 -6.41
CA GLY A 48 9.03 8.31 -6.92
C GLY A 48 7.86 7.87 -7.81
N GLN A 49 6.62 8.02 -7.36
CA GLN A 49 5.41 7.75 -8.15
C GLN A 49 5.33 8.60 -9.42
N MET A 50 5.72 9.86 -9.35
CA MET A 50 5.78 10.78 -10.49
C MET A 50 6.71 10.22 -11.57
N PHE A 51 7.91 9.75 -11.22
CA PHE A 51 8.82 9.10 -12.17
C PHE A 51 8.28 7.78 -12.72
N ARG A 52 7.58 6.97 -11.90
CA ARG A 52 6.91 5.75 -12.37
C ARG A 52 5.82 6.05 -13.40
N ALA A 53 4.99 7.06 -13.12
CA ALA A 53 3.92 7.49 -14.02
C ALA A 53 4.49 8.06 -15.33
N ALA A 54 5.54 8.86 -15.25
CA ALA A 54 6.25 9.39 -16.42
C ALA A 54 6.80 8.23 -17.27
N ALA A 55 7.45 7.24 -16.65
CA ALA A 55 7.96 6.06 -17.36
C ALA A 55 6.84 5.26 -18.04
N ALA A 56 5.73 5.01 -17.33
CA ALA A 56 4.57 4.31 -17.89
C ALA A 56 3.96 5.06 -19.09
N ASN A 57 3.91 6.40 -19.02
CA ASN A 57 3.45 7.22 -20.12
C ASN A 57 4.39 7.12 -21.33
N VAL A 58 5.71 7.22 -21.13
CA VAL A 58 6.68 7.05 -22.22
C VAL A 58 6.56 5.70 -22.89
N VAL A 59 6.45 4.62 -22.13
CA VAL A 59 6.25 3.27 -22.67
C VAL A 59 4.98 3.21 -23.51
N ARG A 60 3.88 3.81 -23.06
CA ARG A 60 2.62 3.83 -23.81
C ARG A 60 2.73 4.65 -25.11
N GLU A 61 3.21 5.88 -25.03
CA GLU A 61 3.29 6.80 -26.18
C GLU A 61 4.28 6.33 -27.24
N THR A 62 5.31 5.58 -26.83
CA THR A 62 6.32 5.02 -27.75
C THR A 62 6.02 3.57 -28.16
N ALA A 63 4.83 3.04 -27.84
CA ALA A 63 4.46 1.65 -28.07
C ALA A 63 5.52 0.63 -27.57
N GLY A 64 6.17 0.95 -26.45
CA GLY A 64 7.18 0.13 -25.80
C GLY A 64 8.60 0.29 -26.33
N VAL A 65 8.83 1.12 -27.36
CA VAL A 65 10.15 1.35 -27.96
C VAL A 65 11.11 2.03 -26.97
N GLN A 66 10.63 3.04 -26.24
CA GLN A 66 11.41 3.71 -25.21
C GLN A 66 10.97 3.24 -23.83
N GLN A 67 11.93 2.77 -23.04
CA GLN A 67 11.70 2.25 -21.70
C GLN A 67 12.57 3.01 -20.71
N PRO A 68 12.04 4.04 -20.01
CA PRO A 68 12.81 4.75 -19.00
C PRO A 68 13.12 3.87 -17.79
N GLU A 69 14.28 4.09 -17.19
CA GLU A 69 14.68 3.42 -15.95
C GLU A 69 14.79 4.42 -14.80
N TYR A 70 14.46 3.97 -13.60
CA TYR A 70 14.61 4.78 -12.40
C TYR A 70 14.97 3.92 -11.19
N LEU A 71 15.77 4.51 -10.31
CA LEU A 71 16.15 3.98 -9.03
C LEU A 71 15.74 5.00 -7.96
N VAL A 72 14.74 4.64 -7.15
CA VAL A 72 14.26 5.48 -6.05
C VAL A 72 14.81 4.91 -4.75
N ARG A 73 15.62 5.70 -4.05
CA ARG A 73 16.15 5.39 -2.72
C ARG A 73 15.79 6.51 -1.75
N LEU A 74 14.50 6.80 -1.61
CA LEU A 74 14.01 7.79 -0.66
C LEU A 74 13.69 7.11 0.68
N THR A 75 14.03 7.78 1.78
CA THR A 75 13.68 7.33 3.14
C THR A 75 12.32 7.84 3.61
N ASP A 76 11.73 8.79 2.88
CA ASP A 76 10.42 9.38 3.15
C ASP A 76 9.72 9.77 1.84
N GLU A 77 8.43 10.07 1.92
CA GLU A 77 7.63 10.55 0.78
C GLU A 77 8.00 12.01 0.45
N VAL A 78 8.48 12.26 -0.78
CA VAL A 78 8.88 13.59 -1.24
C VAL A 78 7.87 14.09 -2.26
N PHE A 79 7.58 15.40 -2.25
CA PHE A 79 6.66 16.05 -3.20
C PHE A 79 7.30 17.32 -3.73
N PHE A 80 7.25 17.54 -5.04
CA PHE A 80 7.67 18.83 -5.63
C PHE A 80 6.64 19.93 -5.39
N SER A 81 5.37 19.61 -5.62
CA SER A 81 4.24 20.52 -5.42
C SER A 81 3.27 19.88 -4.43
N ARG A 82 3.16 20.45 -3.22
CA ARG A 82 2.16 19.98 -2.25
C ARG A 82 0.75 20.39 -2.73
N PRO A 83 -0.25 19.51 -2.59
CA PRO A 83 -1.60 19.84 -2.98
C PRO A 83 -2.21 20.79 -1.96
N GLN A 84 -3.02 21.74 -2.43
CA GLN A 84 -3.74 22.63 -1.52
C GLN A 84 -4.83 21.82 -0.78
N PRO A 85 -5.00 22.02 0.54
CA PRO A 85 -6.06 21.39 1.29
C PRO A 85 -7.43 21.97 0.93
N SER A 86 -8.41 21.10 0.86
CA SER A 86 -9.84 21.42 0.75
C SER A 86 -10.57 21.12 2.08
N ASP A 87 -11.84 21.51 2.17
CA ASP A 87 -12.69 21.14 3.30
C ASP A 87 -12.83 19.62 3.46
N CYS A 88 -12.84 18.86 2.35
CA CYS A 88 -12.79 17.40 2.40
C CYS A 88 -11.53 16.90 3.12
N ASP A 89 -10.37 17.54 2.90
CA ASP A 89 -9.15 17.17 3.60
C ASP A 89 -9.24 17.52 5.10
N TYR A 90 -9.72 18.71 5.44
CA TYR A 90 -9.84 19.13 6.85
C TYR A 90 -10.79 18.28 7.68
N PHE A 91 -11.77 17.60 7.07
CA PHE A 91 -12.69 16.73 7.80
C PHE A 91 -12.39 15.24 7.69
N ALA A 92 -11.58 14.81 6.72
CA ALA A 92 -11.45 13.39 6.41
C ALA A 92 -10.10 12.95 5.84
N VAL A 93 -9.05 13.77 5.80
CA VAL A 93 -7.71 13.24 5.44
C VAL A 93 -7.08 12.51 6.64
N ALA A 94 -6.35 11.43 6.36
CA ALA A 94 -5.67 10.66 7.42
C ALA A 94 -4.53 11.47 8.07
N PRO A 95 -4.11 11.17 9.31
CA PRO A 95 -2.98 11.87 9.94
C PRO A 95 -1.67 11.73 9.16
N TYR A 96 -1.39 10.53 8.65
CA TYR A 96 -0.31 10.30 7.69
C TYR A 96 -0.80 10.62 6.27
N ASN A 97 -0.68 11.89 5.88
CA ASN A 97 -1.13 12.39 4.58
C ASN A 97 -0.09 13.24 3.84
N GLN A 98 -0.41 13.48 2.57
CA GLN A 98 0.46 14.15 1.60
C GLN A 98 0.06 15.63 1.39
N VAL A 99 -0.94 16.12 2.12
CA VAL A 99 -1.53 17.46 1.97
C VAL A 99 -0.82 18.48 2.87
N GLY A 100 -0.11 18.01 3.90
CA GLY A 100 0.66 18.88 4.79
C GLY A 100 -0.20 19.56 5.87
N ILE A 101 -1.37 19.01 6.16
CA ILE A 101 -2.19 19.37 7.33
C ILE A 101 -2.16 18.22 8.36
N PRO A 102 -2.46 18.46 9.65
CA PRO A 102 -2.39 17.42 10.68
C PRO A 102 -3.25 16.17 10.40
N GLY A 103 -4.33 16.32 9.63
CA GLY A 103 -5.30 15.27 9.37
C GLY A 103 -6.28 15.04 10.52
N VAL A 104 -7.15 14.05 10.35
CA VAL A 104 -8.23 13.70 11.28
C VAL A 104 -8.09 12.24 11.66
N GLU A 105 -7.84 11.98 12.94
CA GLU A 105 -7.89 10.64 13.53
C GLU A 105 -9.24 10.00 13.25
N PHE A 106 -9.24 8.68 13.02
CA PHE A 106 -10.41 7.99 12.48
C PHE A 106 -11.66 8.12 13.37
N ASP A 107 -11.48 8.00 14.69
CA ASP A 107 -12.52 8.17 15.71
C ASP A 107 -13.00 9.62 15.87
N ALA A 108 -12.20 10.59 15.43
CA ALA A 108 -12.54 12.00 15.47
C ALA A 108 -13.36 12.46 14.24
N ILE A 109 -13.45 11.64 13.18
CA ILE A 109 -14.22 11.97 11.97
C ILE A 109 -15.68 12.22 12.35
N LYS A 110 -16.26 13.31 11.83
CA LYS A 110 -17.69 13.60 11.91
C LYS A 110 -18.34 13.22 10.58
N PRO A 111 -18.95 12.01 10.46
CA PRO A 111 -19.25 11.44 9.14
C PRO A 111 -20.12 12.34 8.27
N ALA A 112 -21.22 12.89 8.81
CA ALA A 112 -22.13 13.75 8.05
C ALA A 112 -21.42 14.99 7.45
N ARG A 113 -20.53 15.63 8.21
CA ARG A 113 -19.78 16.80 7.76
C ARG A 113 -18.70 16.44 6.74
N ALA A 114 -17.99 15.35 7.00
CA ALA A 114 -16.95 14.83 6.12
C ALA A 114 -17.51 14.38 4.77
N ILE A 115 -18.61 13.62 4.77
CA ILE A 115 -19.30 13.17 3.55
C ILE A 115 -19.72 14.37 2.71
N ALA A 116 -20.43 15.33 3.29
CA ALA A 116 -20.89 16.52 2.56
C ALA A 116 -19.75 17.31 1.92
N ALA A 117 -18.66 17.55 2.67
CA ALA A 117 -17.51 18.30 2.15
C ALA A 117 -16.77 17.54 1.03
N CYS A 118 -16.66 16.21 1.14
CA CYS A 118 -16.03 15.41 0.10
C CYS A 118 -16.90 15.23 -1.14
N GLU A 119 -18.22 15.15 -1.00
CA GLU A 119 -19.15 15.16 -2.12
C GLU A 119 -19.12 16.51 -2.86
N GLU A 120 -19.04 17.63 -2.14
CA GLU A 120 -18.86 18.95 -2.74
C GLU A 120 -17.52 19.06 -3.51
N ALA A 121 -16.42 18.58 -2.92
CA ALA A 121 -15.12 18.57 -3.59
C ALA A 121 -15.13 17.69 -4.86
N LEU A 122 -15.79 16.53 -4.82
CA LEU A 122 -15.95 15.64 -5.98
C LEU A 122 -16.92 16.20 -7.03
N ALA A 123 -17.85 17.10 -6.68
CA ALA A 123 -18.66 17.77 -7.69
C ALA A 123 -17.81 18.65 -8.63
N ALA A 124 -16.71 19.21 -8.13
CA ALA A 124 -15.75 19.98 -8.92
C ALA A 124 -14.72 19.10 -9.65
N ASP A 125 -14.32 17.97 -9.05
CA ASP A 125 -13.38 17.00 -9.63
C ASP A 125 -13.81 15.56 -9.29
N PRO A 126 -14.71 14.94 -10.08
CA PRO A 126 -15.34 13.65 -9.75
C PRO A 126 -14.39 12.47 -9.63
N GLU A 127 -13.23 12.58 -10.26
CA GLU A 127 -12.24 11.50 -10.35
C GLU A 127 -11.04 11.75 -9.43
N HIS A 128 -11.08 12.78 -8.57
CA HIS A 128 -9.96 13.13 -7.72
C HIS A 128 -9.61 11.98 -6.74
N PRO A 129 -8.45 11.30 -6.90
CA PRO A 129 -8.13 10.08 -6.15
C PRO A 129 -8.18 10.26 -4.62
N ARG A 130 -7.59 11.36 -4.14
CA ARG A 130 -7.59 11.71 -2.71
C ARG A 130 -8.99 11.97 -2.15
N TYR A 131 -9.85 12.70 -2.86
CA TYR A 131 -11.21 12.99 -2.36
C TYR A 131 -12.08 11.74 -2.36
N LEU A 132 -11.93 10.86 -3.37
CA LEU A 132 -12.53 9.54 -3.35
C LEU A 132 -12.10 8.75 -2.11
N HIS A 133 -10.80 8.75 -1.76
CA HIS A 133 -10.31 8.09 -0.56
C HIS A 133 -10.87 8.70 0.73
N ASN A 134 -10.86 10.02 0.86
CA ASN A 134 -11.36 10.71 2.05
C ASN A 134 -12.88 10.51 2.22
N LEU A 135 -13.64 10.47 1.13
CA LEU A 135 -15.05 10.09 1.16
C LEU A 135 -15.23 8.63 1.61
N GLY A 136 -14.36 7.73 1.15
CA GLY A 136 -14.26 6.36 1.65
C GLY A 136 -14.07 6.32 3.17
N ARG A 137 -13.11 7.10 3.71
CA ARG A 137 -12.88 7.23 5.17
C ARG A 137 -14.09 7.76 5.91
N ALA A 138 -14.81 8.72 5.32
CA ALA A 138 -16.01 9.29 5.93
C ALA A 138 -17.16 8.28 6.01
N TYR A 139 -17.35 7.46 4.97
CA TYR A 139 -18.33 6.37 4.97
C TYR A 139 -17.94 5.23 5.92
N ASP A 140 -16.66 4.90 5.98
CA ASP A 140 -16.12 3.91 6.91
C ASP A 140 -16.39 4.31 8.37
N ALA A 141 -16.10 5.57 8.73
CA ALA A 141 -16.44 6.13 10.04
C ALA A 141 -17.96 6.20 10.30
N ALA A 142 -18.80 6.15 9.27
CA ALA A 142 -20.26 6.04 9.38
C ALA A 142 -20.76 4.59 9.49
N ALA A 143 -19.84 3.61 9.56
CA ALA A 143 -20.11 2.18 9.46
C ALA A 143 -20.81 1.75 8.16
N ASP A 144 -20.75 2.57 7.10
CA ASP A 144 -21.22 2.21 5.77
C ASP A 144 -20.07 1.61 4.95
N TYR A 145 -19.70 0.39 5.34
CA TYR A 145 -18.53 -0.27 4.77
C TYR A 145 -18.69 -0.60 3.29
N ALA A 146 -19.91 -0.83 2.82
CA ALA A 146 -20.18 -1.12 1.41
C ALA A 146 -19.83 0.10 0.54
N ARG A 147 -20.28 1.30 0.92
CA ARG A 147 -19.88 2.53 0.22
C ARG A 147 -18.40 2.84 0.41
N ALA A 148 -17.85 2.64 1.61
CA ALA A 148 -16.44 2.85 1.87
C ALA A 148 -15.54 2.03 0.91
N VAL A 149 -15.80 0.71 0.80
CA VAL A 149 -15.08 -0.17 -0.13
C VAL A 149 -15.20 0.31 -1.57
N ASP A 150 -16.38 0.75 -2.01
CA ASP A 150 -16.58 1.25 -3.37
C ASP A 150 -15.72 2.50 -3.66
N TYR A 151 -15.70 3.47 -2.74
CA TYR A 151 -14.92 4.69 -2.90
C TYR A 151 -13.41 4.46 -2.78
N TYR A 152 -12.98 3.58 -1.87
CA TYR A 152 -11.57 3.18 -1.83
C TYR A 152 -11.16 2.45 -3.11
N ARG A 153 -12.03 1.58 -3.69
CA ARG A 153 -11.78 0.93 -4.98
C ARG A 153 -11.58 1.97 -6.08
N LYS A 154 -12.52 2.89 -6.24
CA LYS A 154 -12.41 3.99 -7.20
C LYS A 154 -11.10 4.78 -7.00
N SER A 155 -10.78 5.14 -5.76
CA SER A 155 -9.52 5.85 -5.45
C SER A 155 -8.27 5.05 -5.86
N SER A 156 -8.24 3.74 -5.58
CA SER A 156 -7.12 2.85 -5.92
C SER A 156 -6.97 2.67 -7.44
N GLU A 157 -8.07 2.60 -8.19
CA GLU A 157 -8.06 2.54 -9.65
C GLU A 157 -7.45 3.79 -10.29
N ARG A 158 -7.45 4.92 -9.57
CA ARG A 158 -6.76 6.17 -9.96
C ARG A 158 -5.34 6.27 -9.39
N GLY A 159 -4.83 5.21 -8.79
CA GLY A 159 -3.44 5.13 -8.32
C GLY A 159 -3.19 5.81 -6.97
N TYR A 160 -4.22 6.08 -6.17
CA TYR A 160 -4.01 6.61 -4.82
C TYR A 160 -3.45 5.53 -3.90
N VAL A 161 -2.17 5.62 -3.58
CA VAL A 161 -1.46 4.56 -2.84
C VAL A 161 -2.10 4.23 -1.48
N PRO A 162 -2.52 5.21 -0.66
CA PRO A 162 -3.21 4.92 0.59
C PRO A 162 -4.46 4.04 0.42
N ALA A 163 -5.20 4.22 -0.68
CA ALA A 163 -6.42 3.45 -0.94
C ALA A 163 -6.15 1.95 -1.14
N PHE A 164 -5.05 1.57 -1.79
CA PHE A 164 -4.65 0.16 -1.88
C PHE A 164 -4.41 -0.44 -0.50
N SER A 165 -3.75 0.31 0.40
CA SER A 165 -3.50 -0.17 1.76
C SER A 165 -4.79 -0.35 2.55
N THR A 166 -5.71 0.61 2.46
CA THR A 166 -7.00 0.55 3.16
C THR A 166 -7.86 -0.59 2.63
N LEU A 167 -7.96 -0.76 1.31
CA LEU A 167 -8.65 -1.92 0.72
C LEU A 167 -8.01 -3.24 1.13
N GLY A 168 -6.69 -3.30 1.22
CA GLY A 168 -5.97 -4.48 1.66
C GLY A 168 -6.41 -4.90 3.06
N VAL A 169 -6.44 -3.94 3.99
CA VAL A 169 -6.93 -4.15 5.36
C VAL A 169 -8.41 -4.54 5.38
N MET A 170 -9.27 -3.88 4.60
CA MET A 170 -10.69 -4.22 4.55
C MET A 170 -10.94 -5.64 4.02
N ASN A 171 -10.16 -6.11 3.04
CA ASN A 171 -10.21 -7.51 2.59
C ASN A 171 -9.72 -8.47 3.66
N ILE A 172 -8.63 -8.17 4.36
CA ILE A 172 -8.14 -8.98 5.50
C ILE A 172 -9.18 -9.07 6.63
N ASN A 173 -9.97 -8.01 6.82
CA ASN A 173 -10.93 -7.91 7.89
C ASN A 173 -12.35 -8.35 7.49
N GLY A 174 -12.63 -8.54 6.20
CA GLY A 174 -14.00 -8.74 5.71
C GLY A 174 -14.93 -7.54 5.95
N GLN A 175 -14.37 -6.33 6.03
CA GLN A 175 -15.13 -5.13 6.32
C GLN A 175 -15.74 -4.58 5.02
N GLY A 176 -17.07 -4.68 4.86
CA GLY A 176 -17.76 -4.25 3.63
C GLY A 176 -17.45 -5.11 2.40
N THR A 177 -16.74 -6.22 2.59
CA THR A 177 -16.36 -7.19 1.57
C THR A 177 -16.29 -8.58 2.19
N LYS A 178 -16.22 -9.64 1.39
CA LYS A 178 -15.87 -10.97 1.91
C LYS A 178 -14.41 -10.97 2.35
N GLN A 179 -14.12 -11.59 3.50
CA GLN A 179 -12.74 -11.71 3.97
C GLN A 179 -11.88 -12.50 2.97
N ASP A 180 -10.75 -11.92 2.57
CA ASP A 180 -9.80 -12.47 1.61
C ASP A 180 -8.38 -12.01 1.96
N PHE A 181 -7.62 -12.90 2.62
CA PHE A 181 -6.24 -12.63 3.01
C PHE A 181 -5.28 -12.57 1.81
N VAL A 182 -5.53 -13.37 0.77
CA VAL A 182 -4.67 -13.42 -0.42
C VAL A 182 -4.75 -12.10 -1.17
N GLU A 183 -5.97 -11.63 -1.45
CA GLU A 183 -6.17 -10.35 -2.10
C GLU A 183 -5.70 -9.19 -1.20
N GLY A 184 -5.98 -9.25 0.10
CA GLY A 184 -5.54 -8.24 1.05
C GLY A 184 -4.01 -8.09 1.09
N VAL A 185 -3.27 -9.20 1.14
CA VAL A 185 -1.80 -9.20 1.08
C VAL A 185 -1.28 -8.73 -0.27
N ARG A 186 -1.93 -9.12 -1.38
CA ARG A 186 -1.57 -8.63 -2.73
C ARG A 186 -1.65 -7.10 -2.80
N LEU A 187 -2.73 -6.52 -2.28
CA LEU A 187 -2.94 -5.06 -2.24
C LEU A 187 -1.93 -4.37 -1.33
N LEU A 188 -1.67 -4.90 -0.13
CA LEU A 188 -0.67 -4.35 0.79
C LEU A 188 0.76 -4.42 0.21
N LYS A 189 1.15 -5.54 -0.42
CA LYS A 189 2.45 -5.67 -1.09
C LYS A 189 2.59 -4.68 -2.24
N HIS A 190 1.51 -4.44 -2.99
CA HIS A 190 1.49 -3.42 -4.03
C HIS A 190 1.73 -2.02 -3.45
N ALA A 191 0.97 -1.61 -2.44
CA ALA A 191 1.15 -0.32 -1.77
C ALA A 191 2.56 -0.17 -1.15
N ALA A 192 3.07 -1.21 -0.51
CA ALA A 192 4.41 -1.25 0.06
C ALA A 192 5.52 -1.11 -1.00
N GLY A 193 5.34 -1.75 -2.16
CA GLY A 193 6.24 -1.62 -3.32
C GLY A 193 6.23 -0.21 -3.93
N LEU A 194 5.13 0.51 -3.79
CA LEU A 194 5.01 1.93 -4.17
C LEU A 194 5.58 2.89 -3.13
N GLY A 195 6.10 2.40 -2.00
CA GLY A 195 6.74 3.20 -0.96
C GLY A 195 5.86 3.49 0.25
N TYR A 196 4.59 3.05 0.27
CA TYR A 196 3.68 3.37 1.37
C TYR A 196 4.02 2.57 2.63
N ARG A 197 4.56 3.26 3.62
CA ARG A 197 5.13 2.63 4.82
C ARG A 197 4.07 1.94 5.68
N LEU A 198 2.85 2.48 5.77
CA LEU A 198 1.79 1.87 6.58
C LEU A 198 1.35 0.50 6.02
N ALA A 199 1.45 0.26 4.72
CA ALA A 199 1.19 -1.06 4.15
C ALA A 199 2.20 -2.10 4.62
N LYS A 200 3.49 -1.72 4.76
CA LYS A 200 4.53 -2.61 5.33
C LYS A 200 4.23 -2.95 6.79
N VAL A 201 3.72 -1.99 7.56
CA VAL A 201 3.32 -2.21 8.96
C VAL A 201 2.19 -3.23 9.04
N GLY A 202 1.16 -3.11 8.18
CA GLY A 202 0.05 -4.05 8.12
C GLY A 202 0.48 -5.49 7.80
N LEU A 203 1.50 -5.68 6.97
CA LEU A 203 2.05 -7.00 6.65
C LEU A 203 2.83 -7.65 7.80
N ARG A 204 3.43 -6.83 8.68
CA ARG A 204 4.50 -7.25 9.60
C ARG A 204 4.11 -7.37 11.05
N ASN A 205 3.06 -6.70 11.49
CA ASN A 205 2.86 -6.51 12.93
C ASN A 205 1.87 -7.48 13.55
N GLN A 206 0.88 -7.96 12.78
CA GLN A 206 -0.18 -8.82 13.31
C GLN A 206 0.25 -10.28 13.30
N ASP A 207 0.31 -10.89 14.47
CA ASP A 207 0.53 -12.34 14.64
C ASP A 207 -0.81 -13.08 14.55
N PHE A 208 -0.94 -13.98 13.56
CA PHE A 208 -2.15 -14.78 13.36
C PHE A 208 -2.13 -16.13 14.09
N THR A 209 -1.05 -16.49 14.79
CA THR A 209 -0.99 -17.76 15.54
C THR A 209 -2.07 -17.86 16.62
N VAL A 210 -2.57 -16.71 17.12
CA VAL A 210 -3.69 -16.68 18.08
C VAL A 210 -4.99 -17.27 17.52
N LEU A 211 -5.14 -17.34 16.20
CA LEU A 211 -6.28 -17.94 15.53
C LEU A 211 -6.07 -19.42 15.21
N PHE A 212 -4.85 -19.94 15.32
CA PHE A 212 -4.49 -21.26 14.81
C PHE A 212 -4.95 -22.37 15.75
N GLY A 213 -5.62 -23.36 15.19
CA GLY A 213 -5.89 -24.64 15.80
C GLY A 213 -4.87 -25.71 15.35
N THR A 214 -5.19 -26.97 15.64
CA THR A 214 -4.32 -28.11 15.35
C THR A 214 -3.96 -28.21 13.87
N GLU A 215 -4.90 -27.97 12.97
CA GLU A 215 -4.67 -28.16 11.52
C GLU A 215 -3.82 -27.02 10.93
N GLU A 216 -4.05 -25.78 11.36
CA GLU A 216 -3.22 -24.64 10.96
C GLU A 216 -1.78 -24.80 11.48
N TYR A 217 -1.61 -25.26 12.72
CA TYR A 217 -0.28 -25.56 13.26
C TYR A 217 0.41 -26.71 12.55
N LYS A 218 -0.32 -27.77 12.14
CA LYS A 218 0.25 -28.84 11.32
C LYS A 218 0.68 -28.34 9.95
N ALA A 219 -0.11 -27.47 9.31
CA ALA A 219 0.26 -26.85 8.04
C ALA A 219 1.54 -26.02 8.19
N LEU A 220 1.63 -25.18 9.24
CA LEU A 220 2.82 -24.41 9.55
C LEU A 220 4.05 -25.29 9.84
N GLN A 221 3.91 -26.33 10.67
CA GLN A 221 4.97 -27.30 10.93
C GLN A 221 5.43 -28.01 9.65
N SER A 222 4.48 -28.38 8.78
CA SER A 222 4.77 -29.02 7.48
C SER A 222 5.59 -28.09 6.58
N ALA A 223 5.18 -26.83 6.46
CA ALA A 223 5.89 -25.84 5.64
C ALA A 223 7.29 -25.55 6.20
N LEU A 224 7.44 -25.38 7.51
CA LEU A 224 8.75 -25.19 8.16
C LEU A 224 9.64 -26.42 8.00
N LYS A 225 9.08 -27.63 8.01
CA LYS A 225 9.82 -28.88 7.77
C LYS A 225 10.29 -29.00 6.33
N GLN A 226 9.44 -28.67 5.36
CA GLN A 226 9.80 -28.62 3.94
C GLN A 226 10.88 -27.55 3.66
N ALA A 227 10.81 -26.41 4.36
CA ALA A 227 11.82 -25.37 4.29
C ALA A 227 13.13 -25.72 5.05
N GLY A 228 13.19 -26.86 5.76
CA GLY A 228 14.39 -27.34 6.44
C GLY A 228 14.63 -26.75 7.85
N TYR A 229 13.66 -26.03 8.41
CA TYR A 229 13.78 -25.38 9.73
C TYR A 229 13.18 -26.21 10.87
N TYR A 230 12.32 -27.20 10.57
CA TYR A 230 11.63 -28.00 11.59
C TYR A 230 11.85 -29.51 11.40
N ASN A 231 12.45 -30.16 12.41
CA ASN A 231 12.72 -31.61 12.39
C ASN A 231 11.78 -32.42 13.30
N GLY A 232 10.81 -31.77 13.96
CA GLY A 232 9.86 -32.41 14.87
C GLY A 232 8.74 -33.19 14.16
N ALA A 233 7.80 -33.69 14.97
CA ALA A 233 6.57 -34.32 14.49
C ALA A 233 5.57 -33.26 14.01
N ILE A 234 4.79 -33.58 12.98
CA ILE A 234 3.69 -32.72 12.51
C ILE A 234 2.44 -33.12 13.30
N ASP A 235 2.33 -32.58 14.51
CA ASP A 235 1.33 -32.95 15.51
C ASP A 235 0.35 -31.81 15.85
N GLY A 236 0.61 -30.59 15.35
CA GLY A 236 -0.13 -29.38 15.69
C GLY A 236 0.22 -28.81 17.06
N ALA A 237 1.14 -29.43 17.80
CA ALA A 237 1.60 -28.93 19.09
C ALA A 237 2.63 -27.81 18.87
N PHE A 238 2.19 -26.56 18.94
CA PHE A 238 3.06 -25.39 18.73
C PHE A 238 3.91 -25.03 19.96
N GLY A 239 4.77 -25.96 20.34
CA GLY A 239 5.71 -25.83 21.46
C GLY A 239 7.00 -25.09 21.09
N LYS A 240 7.98 -25.13 22.02
CA LYS A 240 9.29 -24.45 21.87
C LYS A 240 10.02 -24.79 20.56
N GLY A 241 9.95 -26.05 20.11
CA GLY A 241 10.59 -26.49 18.87
C GLY A 241 9.98 -25.84 17.63
N SER A 242 8.66 -25.78 17.54
CA SER A 242 7.94 -25.14 16.42
C SER A 242 8.17 -23.63 16.40
N LYS A 243 8.17 -22.99 17.59
CA LYS A 243 8.52 -21.56 17.74
C LYS A 243 9.94 -21.26 17.28
N ALA A 244 10.93 -22.03 17.75
CA ALA A 244 12.32 -21.85 17.34
C ALA A 244 12.52 -22.05 15.83
N ALA A 245 11.81 -23.01 15.22
CA ALA A 245 11.84 -23.22 13.77
C ALA A 245 11.25 -22.01 13.01
N LEU A 246 10.13 -21.47 13.48
CA LEU A 246 9.52 -20.26 12.89
C LEU A 246 10.48 -19.05 12.99
N GLU A 247 11.05 -18.80 14.16
CA GLU A 247 12.00 -17.70 14.36
C GLU A 247 13.26 -17.87 13.50
N ALA A 248 13.78 -19.09 13.36
CA ALA A 248 14.92 -19.39 12.51
C ALA A 248 14.63 -19.14 11.03
N PHE A 249 13.45 -19.56 10.56
CA PHE A 249 12.96 -19.27 9.21
C PHE A 249 12.86 -17.75 8.98
N GLN A 250 12.20 -17.04 9.90
CA GLN A 250 12.02 -15.59 9.81
C GLN A 250 13.34 -14.85 9.76
N LYS A 251 14.31 -15.25 10.59
CA LYS A 251 15.65 -14.66 10.59
C LYS A 251 16.37 -14.87 9.25
N ALA A 252 16.29 -16.07 8.68
CA ALA A 252 16.94 -16.39 7.41
C ALA A 252 16.33 -15.62 6.22
N GLU A 253 15.01 -15.42 6.25
CA GLU A 253 14.26 -14.69 5.22
C GLU A 253 14.22 -13.16 5.43
N ALA A 254 14.93 -12.66 6.47
CA ALA A 254 14.95 -11.26 6.89
C ALA A 254 13.54 -10.69 7.19
N LEU A 255 12.69 -11.51 7.80
CA LEU A 255 11.34 -11.18 8.25
C LEU A 255 11.31 -10.72 9.71
N SER A 256 10.20 -10.11 10.11
CA SER A 256 9.96 -9.75 11.52
C SER A 256 9.78 -11.01 12.37
N ILE A 257 10.46 -11.07 13.52
CA ILE A 257 10.43 -12.21 14.43
C ILE A 257 9.33 -11.98 15.48
N ASN A 258 8.08 -12.15 15.07
CA ASN A 258 6.90 -11.82 15.88
C ASN A 258 5.68 -12.68 15.51
N GLY A 259 5.89 -13.99 15.38
CA GLY A 259 4.81 -14.94 15.13
C GLY A 259 4.42 -15.06 13.65
N ALA A 260 3.29 -15.68 13.35
CA ALA A 260 2.88 -15.97 11.98
C ALA A 260 2.19 -14.75 11.36
N THR A 261 2.99 -13.77 10.93
CA THR A 261 2.50 -12.56 10.28
C THR A 261 2.05 -12.82 8.85
N LEU A 262 1.31 -11.88 8.24
CA LEU A 262 0.94 -11.99 6.82
C LEU A 262 2.17 -12.12 5.92
N GLU A 263 3.24 -11.36 6.18
CA GLU A 263 4.49 -11.46 5.42
C GLU A 263 5.13 -12.86 5.58
N THR A 264 5.05 -13.45 6.78
CA THR A 264 5.59 -14.79 7.05
C THR A 264 4.75 -15.88 6.38
N LEU A 265 3.43 -15.79 6.49
CA LEU A 265 2.50 -16.75 5.91
C LEU A 265 2.50 -16.67 4.37
N ASP A 266 2.60 -15.47 3.78
CA ASP A 266 2.79 -15.28 2.34
C ASP A 266 4.09 -15.96 1.86
N ARG A 267 5.20 -15.80 2.60
CA ARG A 267 6.48 -16.46 2.26
C ARG A 267 6.42 -17.99 2.33
N LEU A 268 5.58 -18.53 3.20
CA LEU A 268 5.35 -19.97 3.35
C LEU A 268 4.21 -20.50 2.48
N SER A 269 3.52 -19.64 1.70
CA SER A 269 2.32 -19.99 0.94
C SER A 269 1.20 -20.55 1.83
N LEU A 270 0.92 -19.88 2.95
CA LEU A 270 -0.03 -20.28 4.00
C LEU A 270 -1.03 -19.16 4.35
N LEU A 271 -1.40 -18.28 3.41
CA LEU A 271 -2.40 -17.24 3.69
C LEU A 271 -3.81 -17.80 3.84
N ASP A 272 -4.07 -18.90 3.15
CA ASP A 272 -5.34 -19.63 3.09
C ASP A 272 -5.65 -20.45 4.35
N ILE A 273 -4.65 -20.71 5.20
CA ILE A 273 -4.87 -21.40 6.48
C ILE A 273 -5.41 -20.46 7.56
N ILE A 274 -5.38 -19.14 7.36
CA ILE A 274 -5.84 -18.19 8.37
C ILE A 274 -7.36 -18.35 8.50
N PRO A 275 -7.89 -18.75 9.68
CA PRO A 275 -9.31 -18.94 9.84
C PRO A 275 -10.07 -17.61 9.69
N HIS A 276 -11.27 -17.70 9.13
CA HIS A 276 -12.14 -16.53 9.07
C HIS A 276 -12.55 -16.08 10.47
N TYR A 277 -12.61 -14.77 10.67
CA TYR A 277 -13.01 -14.17 11.94
C TYR A 277 -13.93 -12.96 11.74
N GLU A 278 -14.79 -12.72 12.74
CA GLU A 278 -15.64 -11.54 12.79
C GLU A 278 -15.00 -10.49 13.71
N LEU A 279 -14.98 -9.23 13.25
CA LEU A 279 -14.65 -8.09 14.10
C LEU A 279 -15.93 -7.69 14.84
N ASN A 280 -16.07 -8.13 16.09
CA ASN A 280 -17.14 -7.69 16.99
C ASN A 280 -16.95 -6.23 17.42
#